data_AF-A0A941DGD9-F1
#
_entry.id   AF-A0A941DGD9-F1
#
_cell.length_a   1.000
_cell.length_b   1.000
_cell.length_c   1.000
_cell.angle_alpha   90.00
_cell.angle_beta   90.00
_cell.angle_gamma   90.00
#
_symmetry.space_group_name_H-M   'P 1'
#
loop_
_entity.id
_entity.type
_entity.pdbx_description
1 polymer ?
#
loop_
_entity_poly.entity_id
_entity_poly.type
_entity_poly.pdbx_seq_one_letter_code
_entity_poly.pdbx_strand_id
1 'polypeptide(L)'
;MSSTESFAIQVSEALKLLSADEWALTTFRERAVVGITPPVAFETIVDILKVASHQNDQYAFATCCWLAMDFARISETTQAPDGLIAALNVLLPIAKDKGLENEISPLLSWYRLTLNYGSEISNN
;
A
#
# COMPACT_ATOMS: atom_id res chain seq x y z
N MET A 1 7.93 1.47 -18.92
CA MET A 1 7.21 2.05 -17.77
C MET A 1 7.02 0.93 -16.77
N SER A 2 7.56 1.07 -15.57
CA SER A 2 7.41 0.07 -14.51
C SER A 2 5.98 0.09 -13.94
N SER A 3 5.56 -1.01 -13.32
CA SER A 3 4.34 -1.10 -12.50
C SER A 3 4.28 0.04 -11.48
N THR A 4 5.37 0.29 -10.74
CA THR A 4 5.46 1.35 -9.74
C THR A 4 5.19 2.75 -10.34
N GLU A 5 5.81 3.10 -11.48
CA GLU A 5 5.60 4.39 -12.14
C GLU A 5 4.16 4.57 -12.63
N SER A 6 3.58 3.51 -13.20
CA SER A 6 2.18 3.49 -13.63
C SER A 6 1.23 3.75 -12.47
N PHE A 7 1.45 3.10 -11.32
CA PHE A 7 0.64 3.30 -10.12
C PHE A 7 0.81 4.71 -9.53
N ALA A 8 2.03 5.22 -9.47
CA ALA A 8 2.29 6.58 -8.98
C ALA A 8 1.55 7.64 -9.82
N ILE A 9 1.52 7.48 -11.14
CA ILE A 9 0.78 8.37 -12.04
C ILE A 9 -0.71 8.31 -11.74
N GLN A 10 -1.30 7.11 -11.69
CA GLN A 10 -2.74 6.94 -11.46
C GLN A 10 -3.19 7.48 -10.10
N VAL A 11 -2.42 7.25 -9.04
CA VAL A 11 -2.69 7.83 -7.71
C VAL A 11 -2.61 9.36 -7.76
N SER A 12 -1.58 9.91 -8.43
CA SER A 12 -1.43 11.36 -8.57
C SER A 12 -2.56 12.00 -9.38
N GLU A 13 -3.01 11.35 -10.44
CA GLU A 13 -4.16 11.79 -11.24
C GLU A 13 -5.45 11.76 -10.44
N ALA A 14 -5.71 10.67 -9.71
CA ALA A 14 -6.88 10.57 -8.84
C ALA A 14 -6.85 11.63 -7.72
N LEU A 15 -5.69 11.89 -7.13
CA LEU A 15 -5.53 12.93 -6.11
C LEU A 15 -5.86 14.33 -6.65
N LYS A 16 -5.42 14.66 -7.87
CA LYS A 16 -5.74 15.96 -8.52
C LYS A 16 -7.24 16.14 -8.74
N LEU A 17 -7.96 15.04 -8.97
CA LEU A 17 -9.40 15.04 -9.21
C LEU A 17 -10.23 15.20 -7.94
N LEU A 18 -9.67 15.01 -6.73
CA LEU A 18 -10.43 15.09 -5.48
C LEU A 18 -11.20 16.39 -5.28
N SER A 19 -10.70 17.51 -5.80
CA SER A 19 -11.39 18.80 -5.70
C SER A 19 -12.68 18.87 -6.53
N ALA A 20 -12.81 18.02 -7.54
CA ALA A 20 -13.97 17.93 -8.42
C ALA A 20 -14.77 16.63 -8.23
N ASP A 21 -14.12 15.58 -7.72
CA ASP A 21 -14.67 14.25 -7.48
C ASP A 21 -14.06 13.65 -6.22
N GLU A 22 -14.79 13.77 -5.10
CA GLU A 22 -14.39 13.22 -3.78
C GLU A 22 -14.19 11.70 -3.82
N TRP A 23 -14.73 11.02 -4.84
CA TRP A 23 -14.64 9.57 -5.01
C TRP A 23 -13.49 9.14 -5.93
N ALA A 24 -12.67 10.07 -6.44
CA ALA A 24 -11.65 9.75 -7.44
C ALA A 24 -10.65 8.68 -6.97
N LEU A 25 -10.16 8.77 -5.73
CA LEU A 25 -9.23 7.78 -5.16
C LEU A 25 -9.92 6.43 -4.86
N THR A 26 -11.17 6.47 -4.41
CA THR A 26 -11.97 5.26 -4.19
C THR A 26 -12.21 4.53 -5.51
N THR A 27 -12.63 5.26 -6.54
CA THR A 27 -12.87 4.75 -7.89
C THR A 27 -11.60 4.16 -8.50
N PHE A 28 -10.45 4.84 -8.31
CA PHE A 28 -9.15 4.30 -8.70
C PHE A 28 -8.87 2.96 -8.03
N ARG A 29 -9.00 2.87 -6.69
CA ARG A 29 -8.74 1.64 -5.94
C ARG A 29 -9.63 0.49 -6.42
N GLU A 30 -10.93 0.75 -6.59
CA GLU A 30 -11.87 -0.25 -7.09
C GLU A 30 -11.52 -0.74 -8.48
N ARG A 31 -11.11 0.15 -9.39
CA ARG A 31 -10.66 -0.24 -10.74
C ARG A 31 -9.35 -1.01 -10.72
N ALA A 32 -8.43 -0.65 -9.84
CA ALA A 32 -7.12 -1.28 -9.73
C ALA A 32 -7.20 -2.77 -9.37
N VAL A 33 -8.28 -3.22 -8.72
CA VAL A 33 -8.48 -4.63 -8.34
C VAL A 33 -9.26 -5.46 -9.36
N VAL A 34 -9.95 -4.84 -10.32
CA VAL A 34 -10.77 -5.55 -11.29
C VAL A 34 -9.90 -6.39 -12.23
N GLY A 35 -10.13 -7.70 -12.24
CA GLY A 35 -9.48 -8.63 -13.17
C GLY A 35 -8.02 -8.95 -12.86
N ILE A 36 -7.50 -8.49 -11.71
CA ILE A 36 -6.18 -8.87 -11.22
C ILE A 36 -6.17 -10.36 -10.85
N THR A 37 -5.12 -11.08 -11.26
CA THR A 37 -4.90 -12.48 -10.85
C THR A 37 -4.07 -12.55 -9.57
N PRO A 38 -4.17 -13.64 -8.78
CA PRO A 38 -3.40 -13.77 -7.54
C PRO A 38 -1.87 -13.57 -7.70
N PRO A 39 -1.19 -14.11 -8.74
CA PRO A 39 0.25 -13.87 -8.91
C PRO A 39 0.59 -12.41 -9.17
N VAL A 40 -0.22 -11.72 -9.98
CA VAL A 40 -0.02 -10.30 -10.28
C VAL A 40 -0.26 -9.44 -9.04
N ALA A 41 -1.30 -9.76 -8.25
CA ALA A 41 -1.54 -9.10 -6.98
C ALA A 41 -0.33 -9.25 -6.05
N PHE A 42 0.21 -10.46 -5.94
CA PHE A 42 1.36 -10.78 -5.11
C PHE A 42 2.60 -9.93 -5.46
N GLU A 43 2.96 -9.90 -6.74
CA GLU A 43 4.13 -9.18 -7.25
C GLU A 43 4.00 -7.65 -7.10
N THR A 44 2.77 -7.13 -7.04
CA THR A 44 2.53 -5.68 -7.08
C THR A 44 2.45 -5.02 -5.71
N ILE A 45 2.26 -5.78 -4.62
CA ILE A 45 2.11 -5.23 -3.26
C ILE A 45 3.26 -4.30 -2.88
N VAL A 46 4.50 -4.73 -3.10
CA VAL A 46 5.69 -3.95 -2.71
C VAL A 46 5.79 -2.66 -3.51
N ASP A 47 5.38 -2.68 -4.78
CA ASP A 47 5.37 -1.48 -5.63
C ASP A 47 4.34 -0.47 -5.16
N ILE A 48 3.15 -0.90 -4.74
CA ILE A 48 2.15 -0.01 -4.14
C ILE A 48 2.69 0.62 -2.86
N LEU A 49 3.38 -0.15 -2.02
CA LEU A 49 3.97 0.35 -0.78
C LEU A 49 5.10 1.36 -1.04
N LYS A 50 5.90 1.17 -2.09
CA LYS A 50 6.85 2.19 -2.55
C LYS A 50 6.11 3.45 -3.01
N VAL A 51 4.98 3.34 -3.71
CA VAL A 51 4.19 4.52 -4.08
C VAL A 51 3.69 5.25 -2.83
N ALA A 52 3.20 4.51 -1.83
CA ALA A 52 2.75 5.06 -0.55
C ALA A 52 3.83 5.92 0.14
N SER A 53 5.11 5.47 0.11
CA SER A 53 6.20 6.20 0.79
C SER A 53 6.53 7.55 0.16
N HIS A 54 6.05 7.82 -1.05
CA HIS A 54 6.23 9.11 -1.74
C HIS A 54 4.99 10.01 -1.64
N GLN A 55 3.90 9.56 -0.99
CA GLN A 55 2.69 10.36 -0.87
C GLN A 55 2.80 11.34 0.31
N ASN A 56 2.70 12.63 -0.01
CA ASN A 56 2.63 13.69 1.00
C ASN A 56 1.22 13.80 1.60
N ASP A 57 0.20 13.57 0.78
CA ASP A 57 -1.20 13.63 1.19
C ASP A 57 -1.61 12.39 2.01
N GLN A 58 -2.33 12.61 3.12
CA GLN A 58 -2.75 11.55 4.04
C GLN A 58 -3.73 10.57 3.39
N TYR A 59 -4.66 11.07 2.57
CA TYR A 59 -5.68 10.24 1.95
C TYR A 59 -5.11 9.42 0.79
N ALA A 60 -4.19 9.98 0.00
CA ALA A 60 -3.42 9.21 -0.98
C ALA A 60 -2.55 8.13 -0.32
N PHE A 61 -1.88 8.47 0.79
CA PHE A 61 -1.11 7.49 1.57
C PHE A 61 -1.99 6.32 2.04
N ALA A 62 -3.10 6.62 2.72
CA ALA A 62 -4.04 5.61 3.21
C ALA A 62 -4.61 4.76 2.08
N THR A 63 -4.95 5.39 0.95
CA THR A 63 -5.45 4.69 -0.25
C THR A 63 -4.46 3.66 -0.77
N CYS A 64 -3.16 3.99 -0.82
CA CYS A 64 -2.14 3.03 -1.21
C CYS A 64 -2.02 1.88 -0.21
N CYS A 65 -2.07 2.16 1.10
CA CYS A 65 -2.05 1.10 2.13
C CYS A 65 -3.26 0.16 2.00
N TRP A 66 -4.45 0.70 1.77
CA TRP A 66 -5.66 -0.09 1.54
C TRP A 66 -5.57 -0.93 0.27
N LEU A 67 -5.09 -0.35 -0.83
CA LEU A 67 -4.91 -1.08 -2.08
C LEU A 67 -3.90 -2.23 -1.93
N ALA A 68 -2.79 -2.00 -1.21
CA ALA A 68 -1.83 -3.05 -0.90
C ALA A 68 -2.48 -4.18 -0.08
N MET A 69 -3.38 -3.85 0.85
CA MET A 69 -4.15 -4.85 1.60
C MET A 69 -5.15 -5.62 0.72
N ASP A 70 -5.81 -4.95 -0.22
CA ASP A 70 -6.72 -5.62 -1.16
C ASP A 70 -5.95 -6.60 -2.06
N PHE A 71 -4.76 -6.23 -2.53
CA PHE A 71 -3.88 -7.15 -3.26
C PHE A 71 -3.33 -8.28 -2.39
N ALA A 72 -3.03 -8.02 -1.10
CA ALA A 72 -2.67 -9.08 -0.17
C ALA A 72 -3.80 -10.12 0.00
N ARG A 73 -5.07 -9.69 -0.02
CA ARG A 73 -6.21 -10.62 0.00
C ARG A 73 -6.36 -11.39 -1.30
N ILE A 74 -6.21 -10.72 -2.44
CA ILE A 74 -6.33 -11.33 -3.77
C ILE A 74 -5.18 -12.31 -4.07
N SER A 75 -4.00 -12.09 -3.49
CA SER A 75 -2.86 -13.00 -3.68
C SER A 75 -3.05 -14.38 -3.02
N GLU A 76 -4.04 -14.51 -2.14
CA GLU A 76 -4.43 -15.75 -1.46
C GLU A 76 -3.26 -16.42 -0.69
N THR A 77 -2.29 -15.63 -0.25
CA THR A 77 -1.13 -16.13 0.50
C THR A 77 -0.74 -15.21 1.65
N THR A 78 -0.23 -15.83 2.73
CA THR A 78 0.39 -15.13 3.86
C THR A 78 1.91 -15.13 3.78
N GLN A 79 2.50 -15.66 2.70
CA GLN A 79 3.93 -15.52 2.44
C GLN A 79 4.24 -14.05 2.15
N ALA A 80 5.23 -13.47 2.80
CA ALA A 80 5.65 -12.10 2.50
C ALA A 80 6.34 -12.03 1.13
N PRO A 81 5.97 -11.08 0.25
CA PRO A 81 6.75 -10.78 -0.94
C PRO A 81 8.15 -10.28 -0.59
N ASP A 82 9.11 -10.54 -1.48
CA ASP A 82 10.47 -10.05 -1.32
C ASP A 82 10.50 -8.52 -1.21
N GLY A 83 11.20 -8.01 -0.20
CA GLY A 83 11.28 -6.56 0.05
C GLY A 83 10.10 -5.95 0.80
N LEU A 84 9.06 -6.73 1.15
CA LEU A 84 7.92 -6.24 1.95
C LEU A 84 8.37 -5.61 3.26
N ILE A 85 9.20 -6.31 4.04
CA ILE A 85 9.69 -5.84 5.34
C ILE A 85 10.45 -4.52 5.19
N ALA A 86 11.31 -4.42 4.18
CA ALA A 86 12.07 -3.19 3.90
C ALA A 86 11.13 -2.02 3.55
N ALA A 87 10.12 -2.26 2.71
CA ALA A 87 9.13 -1.25 2.36
C ALA A 87 8.31 -0.80 3.59
N LEU A 88 7.88 -1.75 4.43
CA LEU A 88 7.14 -1.43 5.65
C LEU A 88 8.00 -0.68 6.68
N ASN A 89 9.28 -1.02 6.83
CA ASN A 89 10.21 -0.27 7.70
C ASN A 89 10.38 1.19 7.27
N VAL A 90 10.31 1.47 5.96
CA VAL A 90 10.29 2.84 5.44
C VAL A 90 8.94 3.52 5.72
N LEU A 91 7.84 2.78 5.60
CA LEU A 91 6.49 3.34 5.77
C LEU A 91 6.10 3.62 7.21
N LEU A 92 6.55 2.84 8.19
CA LEU A 92 6.22 3.02 9.60
C LEU A 92 6.48 4.43 10.16
N PRO A 93 7.69 5.01 10.01
CA PRO A 93 7.93 6.37 10.48
C PRO A 93 7.08 7.40 9.73
N ILE A 94 6.82 7.20 8.43
CA ILE A 94 5.96 8.07 7.62
C ILE A 94 4.50 8.02 8.11
N ALA A 95 3.99 6.81 8.37
CA ALA A 95 2.65 6.62 8.91
C ALA A 95 2.53 7.25 10.29
N LYS A 96 3.54 7.10 11.15
CA LYS A 96 3.57 7.73 12.48
C LYS A 96 3.53 9.25 12.40
N ASP A 97 4.34 9.85 11.53
CA ASP A 97 4.33 11.31 11.31
C ASP A 97 2.95 11.80 10.84
N LYS A 98 2.24 10.97 10.05
CA LYS A 98 0.90 11.25 9.55
C LYS A 98 -0.23 10.86 10.51
N GLY A 99 0.04 10.16 11.62
CA GLY A 99 -0.99 9.58 12.51
C GLY A 99 -1.82 8.45 11.87
N LEU A 100 -1.22 7.70 10.94
CA LEU A 100 -1.86 6.68 10.11
C LEU A 100 -1.26 5.27 10.33
N GLU A 101 -0.65 5.00 11.49
CA GLU A 101 -0.07 3.67 11.77
C GLU A 101 -1.11 2.53 11.65
N ASN A 102 -2.38 2.84 11.96
CA ASN A 102 -3.48 1.90 11.84
C ASN A 102 -3.74 1.42 10.41
N GLU A 103 -3.29 2.16 9.39
CA GLU A 103 -3.46 1.74 7.98
C GLU A 103 -2.43 0.69 7.56
N ILE A 104 -1.32 0.58 8.28
CA ILE A 104 -0.28 -0.44 8.06
C ILE A 104 -0.59 -1.73 8.85
N SER A 105 -1.23 -1.61 10.01
CA SER A 105 -1.55 -2.74 10.90
C SER A 105 -2.20 -3.95 10.22
N PRO A 106 -3.17 -3.80 9.29
CA PRO A 106 -3.75 -4.92 8.57
C PRO A 106 -2.73 -5.74 7.77
N LEU A 107 -1.77 -5.07 7.11
CA LEU A 107 -0.72 -5.75 6.35
C LEU A 107 0.23 -6.52 7.27
N LEU A 108 0.64 -5.90 8.38
CA LEU A 108 1.47 -6.57 9.40
C LEU A 108 0.77 -7.84 9.91
N SER A 109 -0.52 -7.73 10.22
CA SER A 109 -1.32 -8.86 10.69
C SER A 109 -1.46 -9.96 9.64
N TRP A 110 -1.74 -9.61 8.38
CA TRP A 110 -1.90 -10.57 7.28
C TRP A 110 -0.65 -11.44 7.07
N TYR A 111 0.53 -10.80 7.06
CA TYR A 111 1.82 -11.46 6.88
C TYR A 111 2.45 -11.97 8.18
N ARG A 112 1.73 -11.88 9.31
CA ARG A 112 2.19 -12.33 10.64
C ARG A 112 3.51 -11.70 11.07
N LEU A 113 3.69 -10.43 10.74
CA LEU A 113 4.86 -9.62 11.07
C LEU A 113 4.65 -8.89 12.40
N THR A 114 5.74 -8.68 13.14
CA THR A 114 5.71 -7.95 14.41
C THR A 114 6.64 -6.74 14.41
N LEU A 115 6.22 -5.70 15.12
CA LEU A 115 7.01 -4.50 15.36
C LEU A 115 7.91 -4.73 16.57
N ASN A 116 9.22 -4.62 16.39
CA ASN A 116 10.16 -4.59 17.50
C ASN A 116 10.23 -3.18 18.10
N TYR A 117 10.54 -3.11 19.40
CA TYR A 117 10.81 -1.86 20.10
C TYR A 117 11.99 -1.14 19.42
N GLY A 118 11.68 -0.17 18.56
CA GLY A 118 12.65 0.47 17.66
C GLY A 118 12.09 0.88 16.29
N SER A 119 10.87 0.46 15.93
CA SER A 119 10.24 0.64 14.59
C SER A 119 10.76 -0.31 13.50
N GLU A 120 11.48 -1.35 13.89
CA GLU A 120 11.96 -2.38 12.96
C GLU A 120 11.01 -3.58 12.95
N ILE A 121 10.66 -4.05 11.77
CA ILE A 121 9.80 -5.21 11.56
C ILE A 121 10.64 -6.49 11.45
N SER A 122 10.18 -7.55 12.10
CA SER A 122 10.72 -8.91 11.93
C SER A 122 9.61 -9.92 11.61
N ASN A 123 10.01 -11.06 11.03
CA ASN A 123 9.15 -12.24 10.96
C ASN A 123 9.02 -12.86 12.36
N ASN A 124 7.82 -13.33 12.70
CA ASN A 124 7.62 -14.21 13.85
C ASN A 124 8.28 -15.58 13.67
#